data_AF-A0A8K0LZ75-F1
#
_entry.id   AF-A0A8K0LZ75-F1
#
_cell.length_a   1.000
_cell.length_b   1.000
_cell.length_c   1.000
_cell.angle_alpha   90.00
_cell.angle_beta   90.00
_cell.angle_gamma   90.00
#
_symmetry.space_group_name_H-M   'P 1'
#
loop_
_entity.id
_entity.type
_entity.pdbx_description
1 polymer ?
#
loop_
_entity_poly.entity_id
_entity_poly.type
_entity_poly.pdbx_seq_one_letter_code
_entity_poly.pdbx_strand_id
1 'polypeptide(L)'
;MNDMQLLECYRATLLQWPPNFYMTNSSVFSIPRRTLRAQPDSKQFDAFGTIRALLTPSGPPVKLYQRSDTIHSLTALLLLTSHAALTQSTASEPVHIWDKRFFELGLHSWLRWQQAPPEASTLMLFHMGFIVLHTNMASLHSVVREFCIGKSPPPVTMSAIRRWRESDGCGIALEHAAQLLELSTSRPGRPAQATPSARSGSEENKGEAPHVAICVYLAVVTRWVAEISRPVPDLNAARAVLARGLVILQRLNLLIANGFANMLRRLEENCS
;
A
#
# COMPACT_ATOMS: atom_id res chain seq x y z
N MET A 1 15.59 9.85 -4.35
CA MET A 1 14.88 8.57 -4.21
C MET A 1 15.56 7.60 -5.15
N ASN A 2 15.93 6.38 -4.74
CA ASN A 2 16.19 5.34 -5.75
C ASN A 2 14.82 4.89 -6.22
N ASP A 3 14.33 5.43 -7.33
CA ASP A 3 12.99 5.15 -7.89
C ASP A 3 12.71 3.64 -7.98
N MET A 4 13.78 2.86 -8.15
CA MET A 4 13.79 1.39 -8.09
C MET A 4 13.23 0.79 -6.80
N GLN A 5 13.51 1.35 -5.61
CA GLN A 5 13.00 0.81 -4.34
C GLN A 5 11.49 1.00 -4.20
N LEU A 6 10.99 2.15 -4.65
CA LEU A 6 9.57 2.44 -4.62
C LEU A 6 8.83 1.60 -5.67
N LEU A 7 9.40 1.42 -6.86
CA LEU A 7 8.88 0.50 -7.88
C LEU A 7 8.84 -0.94 -7.39
N GLU A 8 9.90 -1.39 -6.70
CA GLU A 8 9.94 -2.73 -6.12
C GLU A 8 8.90 -2.89 -5.00
N CYS A 9 8.69 -1.84 -4.18
CA CYS A 9 7.63 -1.82 -3.19
C CYS A 9 6.27 -1.95 -3.85
N TYR A 10 6.03 -1.27 -4.97
CA TYR A 10 4.80 -1.46 -5.73
C TYR A 10 4.69 -2.88 -6.25
N ARG A 11 5.74 -3.45 -6.83
CA ARG A 11 5.72 -4.81 -7.34
C ARG A 11 5.41 -5.82 -6.24
N ALA A 12 6.11 -5.73 -5.11
CA ALA A 12 5.93 -6.63 -3.96
C ALA A 12 4.56 -6.45 -3.29
N THR A 13 4.09 -5.22 -3.15
CA THR A 13 2.84 -4.93 -2.43
C THR A 13 1.60 -5.15 -3.32
N LEU A 14 1.67 -4.77 -4.60
CA LEU A 14 0.57 -4.91 -5.56
C LEU A 14 0.39 -6.32 -6.07
N LEU A 15 1.50 -6.92 -6.48
CA LEU A 15 1.48 -8.22 -7.15
C LEU A 15 1.66 -9.35 -6.14
N GLN A 16 2.00 -9.05 -4.89
CA GLN A 16 2.42 -10.03 -3.88
C GLN A 16 3.55 -10.93 -4.42
N TRP A 17 4.37 -10.39 -5.33
CA TRP A 17 5.50 -11.14 -5.85
C TRP A 17 6.65 -11.07 -4.86
N PRO A 18 7.41 -12.16 -4.67
CA PRO A 18 8.62 -12.13 -3.87
C PRO A 18 9.52 -10.97 -4.34
N PRO A 19 10.07 -10.15 -3.43
CA PRO A 19 11.09 -9.18 -3.76
C PRO A 19 12.24 -9.86 -4.51
N ASN A 20 12.56 -9.35 -5.71
CA ASN A 20 13.65 -9.78 -6.57
C ASN A 20 14.91 -8.99 -6.20
N PHE A 21 14.71 -7.74 -5.78
CA PHE A 21 15.77 -6.88 -5.28
C PHE A 21 15.77 -6.93 -3.77
N TYR A 22 16.46 -7.92 -3.21
CA TYR A 22 16.87 -7.80 -1.82
C TYR A 22 17.83 -6.63 -1.72
N MET A 23 17.57 -5.83 -0.70
CA MET A 23 18.29 -4.60 -0.36
C MET A 23 19.81 -4.78 -0.17
N THR A 24 20.31 -6.02 -0.21
CA THR A 24 21.73 -6.41 -0.09
C THR A 24 22.65 -5.87 -1.19
N ASN A 25 22.13 -5.51 -2.37
CA ASN A 25 22.97 -5.01 -3.49
C ASN A 25 22.87 -3.49 -3.71
N SER A 26 22.03 -2.78 -2.94
CA SER A 26 21.98 -1.33 -2.97
C SER A 26 22.91 -0.78 -1.91
N SER A 27 23.70 0.25 -2.23
CA SER A 27 24.57 1.00 -1.32
C SER A 27 23.89 1.57 -0.05
N VAL A 28 22.59 1.31 0.13
CA VAL A 28 21.80 1.62 1.32
C VAL A 28 22.00 0.57 2.44
N PHE A 29 22.47 -0.65 2.12
CA PHE A 29 22.72 -1.74 3.09
C PHE A 29 24.15 -2.24 3.10
N SER A 30 25.10 -1.49 2.51
CA SER A 30 26.51 -1.75 2.78
C SER A 30 26.73 -1.53 4.27
N ILE A 31 26.80 -2.63 5.04
CA ILE A 31 27.49 -2.65 6.32
C ILE A 31 28.82 -1.99 6.01
N PRO A 32 29.16 -0.83 6.61
CA PRO A 32 30.50 -0.32 6.46
C PRO A 32 31.42 -1.40 7.04
N ARG A 33 32.06 -2.19 6.17
CA ARG A 33 33.33 -2.82 6.52
C ARG A 33 34.16 -1.64 6.95
N ARG A 34 34.37 -1.53 8.26
CA ARG A 34 35.03 -0.43 8.95
C ARG A 34 36.49 -0.38 8.50
N THR A 35 36.72 0.02 7.25
CA THR A 35 38.03 0.45 6.79
C THR A 35 38.19 1.86 7.32
N LEU A 36 39.23 2.02 8.14
CA LEU A 36 39.66 3.25 8.78
C LEU A 36 39.96 4.35 7.74
N ARG A 37 38.93 5.02 7.23
CA ARG A 37 38.96 6.38 6.62
C ARG A 37 37.59 6.67 6.02
N ALA A 38 36.74 7.40 6.73
CA ALA A 38 35.55 8.02 6.15
C ALA A 38 35.35 9.40 6.78
N GLN A 39 35.14 10.39 5.91
CA GLN A 39 34.82 11.77 6.25
C GLN A 39 33.54 11.88 7.11
N PRO A 40 33.36 12.92 7.94
CA PRO A 40 32.32 12.95 8.96
C PRO A 40 30.93 13.47 8.52
N ASP A 41 30.72 13.92 7.28
CA ASP A 41 29.59 14.84 7.00
C ASP A 41 28.44 14.32 6.12
N SER A 42 28.44 13.08 5.63
CA SER A 42 27.22 12.49 5.05
C SER A 42 26.57 11.52 6.02
N LYS A 43 25.55 11.98 6.75
CA LYS A 43 24.70 11.11 7.57
C LYS A 43 23.92 10.16 6.66
N GLN A 44 24.49 9.01 6.36
CA GLN A 44 23.84 7.94 5.62
C GLN A 44 22.68 7.38 6.47
N PHE A 45 21.49 7.22 5.85
CA PHE A 45 20.33 6.63 6.51
C PHE A 45 20.59 5.15 6.83
N ASP A 46 20.69 4.81 8.12
CA ASP A 46 20.79 3.42 8.59
C ASP A 46 19.43 2.73 8.53
N ALA A 47 19.11 2.20 7.34
CA ALA A 47 17.85 1.52 7.08
C ALA A 47 17.67 0.29 7.97
N PHE A 48 18.73 -0.49 8.21
CA PHE A 48 18.64 -1.72 9.01
C PHE A 48 18.40 -1.42 10.49
N GLY A 49 19.18 -0.50 11.07
CA GLY A 49 18.99 -0.06 12.45
C GLY A 49 17.60 0.53 12.66
N THR A 50 17.13 1.32 11.70
CA THR A 50 15.78 1.91 11.72
C THR A 50 14.68 0.85 11.69
N ILE A 51 14.73 -0.09 10.74
CA ILE A 51 13.71 -1.15 10.61
C ILE A 51 13.72 -2.07 11.82
N ARG A 52 14.91 -2.46 12.30
CA ARG A 52 15.04 -3.27 13.50
C ARG A 52 14.42 -2.57 14.70
N ALA A 53 14.68 -1.27 14.88
CA ALA A 53 14.09 -0.50 15.96
C ALA A 53 12.55 -0.45 15.84
N LEU A 54 12.03 -0.20 14.64
CA LEU A 54 10.58 -0.14 14.37
C LEU A 54 9.86 -1.45 14.72
N LEU A 55 10.47 -2.60 14.39
CA LEU A 55 9.90 -3.93 14.63
C LEU A 55 10.13 -4.46 16.05
N THR A 56 10.87 -3.74 16.91
CA THR A 56 11.18 -4.18 18.27
C THR A 56 10.32 -3.44 19.29
N PRO A 57 9.54 -4.13 20.15
CA PRO A 57 8.68 -3.47 21.15
C PRO A 57 9.40 -2.50 22.09
N SER A 58 10.64 -2.85 22.46
CA SER A 58 11.53 -2.06 23.32
C SER A 58 12.70 -1.46 22.52
N GLY A 59 12.51 -1.25 21.21
CA GLY A 59 13.52 -0.64 20.35
C GLY A 59 13.83 0.81 20.77
N PRO A 60 15.04 1.32 20.47
CA PRO A 60 15.34 2.72 20.70
C PRO A 60 14.42 3.60 19.84
N PRO A 61 14.00 4.78 20.34
CA PRO A 61 13.17 5.68 19.54
C PRO A 61 13.94 6.13 18.30
N VAL A 62 13.36 5.88 17.12
CA VAL A 62 13.89 6.43 15.86
C VAL A 62 13.28 7.80 15.65
N LYS A 63 14.08 8.76 15.18
CA LYS A 63 13.59 10.10 14.86
C LYS A 63 13.56 10.27 13.36
N LEU A 64 12.36 10.22 12.78
CA LEU A 64 12.13 10.41 11.35
C LEU A 64 11.88 11.90 11.08
N TYR A 65 12.97 12.65 10.92
CA TYR A 65 12.92 14.11 10.73
C TYR A 65 12.76 14.51 9.26
N GLN A 66 13.45 13.81 8.36
CA GLN A 66 13.44 14.16 6.95
C GLN A 66 12.34 13.37 6.24
N ARG A 67 11.63 14.04 5.33
CA ARG A 67 10.62 13.41 4.46
C ARG A 67 11.17 12.19 3.73
N SER A 68 12.44 12.24 3.33
CA SER A 68 13.15 11.09 2.76
C SER A 68 13.17 9.92 3.74
N ASP A 69 13.62 10.10 4.97
CA ASP A 69 13.75 9.01 5.96
C ASP A 69 12.39 8.38 6.25
N THR A 70 11.35 9.20 6.35
CA THR A 70 9.96 8.77 6.54
C THR A 70 9.49 7.84 5.40
N ILE A 71 9.68 8.23 4.14
CA ILE A 71 9.24 7.38 3.01
C ILE A 71 10.13 6.15 2.82
N HIS A 72 11.44 6.25 3.04
CA HIS A 72 12.36 5.10 2.89
C HIS A 72 12.10 4.04 3.95
N SER A 73 11.93 4.44 5.22
CA SER A 73 11.59 3.52 6.30
C SER A 73 10.25 2.83 6.07
N LEU A 74 9.22 3.56 5.62
CA LEU A 74 7.92 2.97 5.31
C LEU A 74 8.03 1.98 4.14
N THR A 75 8.68 2.38 3.05
CA THR A 75 8.86 1.53 1.86
C THR A 75 9.60 0.24 2.21
N ALA A 76 10.65 0.32 3.04
CA ALA A 76 11.39 -0.83 3.53
C ALA A 76 10.52 -1.74 4.44
N LEU A 77 9.70 -1.16 5.33
CA LEU A 77 8.74 -1.94 6.12
C LEU A 77 7.75 -2.67 5.19
N LEU A 78 7.17 -1.98 4.22
CA LEU A 78 6.20 -2.54 3.28
C LEU A 78 6.79 -3.68 2.45
N LEU A 79 8.02 -3.53 1.95
CA LEU A 79 8.75 -4.60 1.27
C LEU A 79 8.84 -5.85 2.15
N LEU A 80 9.19 -5.69 3.43
CA LEU A 80 9.28 -6.82 4.35
C LEU A 80 7.91 -7.41 4.69
N THR A 81 6.84 -6.61 4.75
CA THR A 81 5.48 -7.11 4.99
C THR A 81 5.01 -8.09 3.92
N SER A 82 5.51 -7.98 2.68
CA SER A 82 5.16 -8.95 1.62
C SER A 82 5.61 -10.37 1.94
N HIS A 83 6.70 -10.54 2.71
CA HIS A 83 7.14 -11.86 3.16
C HIS A 83 6.18 -12.46 4.19
N ALA A 84 5.67 -11.64 5.11
CA ALA A 84 4.66 -12.06 6.07
C ALA A 84 3.34 -12.45 5.40
N ALA A 85 2.90 -11.70 4.38
CA ALA A 85 1.68 -11.98 3.66
C ALA A 85 1.69 -13.36 2.96
N LEU A 86 2.85 -13.82 2.46
CA LEU A 86 3.01 -15.12 1.79
C LEU A 86 2.94 -16.31 2.75
N THR A 87 3.31 -16.14 4.02
CA THR A 87 3.36 -17.23 5.01
C THR A 87 1.99 -17.64 5.57
N GLN A 88 0.91 -16.91 5.26
CA GLN A 88 -0.44 -17.18 5.77
C GLN A 88 -1.06 -18.51 5.28
N SER A 89 -0.39 -19.26 4.40
CA SER A 89 -0.97 -20.42 3.71
C SER A 89 -0.66 -21.80 4.34
N THR A 90 0.21 -21.91 5.35
CA THR A 90 0.65 -23.22 5.87
C THR A 90 0.42 -23.34 7.37
N ALA A 91 -0.54 -24.18 7.76
CA ALA A 91 -1.15 -24.23 9.09
C ALA A 91 -0.42 -25.08 10.14
N SER A 92 0.92 -25.08 10.22
CA SER A 92 1.61 -25.93 11.21
C SER A 92 2.95 -25.37 11.70
N GLU A 93 2.93 -24.72 12.89
CA GLU A 93 4.07 -24.40 13.79
C GLU A 93 5.30 -23.64 13.20
N PRO A 94 6.32 -23.25 13.99
CA PRO A 94 6.36 -22.59 15.29
C PRO A 94 6.33 -21.04 15.10
N VAL A 95 6.69 -20.23 16.10
CA VAL A 95 6.79 -18.75 16.02
C VAL A 95 7.55 -18.34 14.75
N HIS A 96 6.80 -17.98 13.71
CA HIS A 96 7.39 -17.61 12.43
C HIS A 96 8.07 -16.26 12.61
N ILE A 97 9.31 -16.14 12.15
CA ILE A 97 10.08 -14.88 12.09
C ILE A 97 9.29 -13.78 11.34
N TRP A 98 8.29 -14.19 10.55
CA TRP A 98 7.39 -13.36 9.79
C TRP A 98 6.01 -13.17 10.43
N ASP A 99 5.91 -13.27 11.76
CA ASP A 99 4.67 -13.00 12.47
C ASP A 99 4.20 -11.56 12.18
N LYS A 100 3.01 -11.49 11.62
CA LYS A 100 2.29 -10.27 11.25
C LYS A 100 2.28 -9.22 12.36
N ARG A 101 2.19 -9.62 13.63
CA ARG A 101 2.16 -8.70 14.78
C ARG A 101 3.40 -7.83 14.87
N PHE A 102 4.57 -8.32 14.44
CA PHE A 102 5.77 -7.50 14.37
C PHE A 102 5.68 -6.41 13.32
N PHE A 103 5.03 -6.68 12.19
CA PHE A 103 4.82 -5.70 11.12
C PHE A 103 3.75 -4.66 11.47
N GLU A 104 2.66 -5.08 12.11
CA GLU A 104 1.66 -4.17 12.69
C GLU A 104 2.35 -3.21 13.68
N LEU A 105 3.16 -3.74 14.59
CA LEU A 105 3.99 -2.96 15.50
C LEU A 105 4.92 -2.01 14.74
N GLY A 106 5.63 -2.50 13.72
CA GLY A 106 6.52 -1.70 12.88
C GLY A 106 5.83 -0.50 12.24
N LEU A 107 4.65 -0.71 11.66
CA LEU A 107 3.84 0.34 11.07
C LEU A 107 3.35 1.34 12.13
N HIS A 108 2.84 0.86 13.27
CA HIS A 108 2.40 1.74 14.36
C HIS A 108 3.56 2.54 14.97
N SER A 109 4.72 1.92 15.18
CA SER A 109 5.95 2.58 15.62
C SER A 109 6.39 3.62 14.60
N TRP A 110 6.31 3.32 13.30
CA TRP A 110 6.63 4.25 12.24
C TRP A 110 5.75 5.49 12.30
N LEU A 111 4.45 5.34 12.50
CA LEU A 111 3.53 6.47 12.63
C LEU A 111 3.78 7.27 13.91
N ARG A 112 4.04 6.58 15.03
CA ARG A 112 4.31 7.20 16.34
C ARG A 112 5.59 8.04 16.35
N TRP A 113 6.58 7.65 15.56
CA TRP A 113 7.92 8.27 15.56
C TRP A 113 8.09 9.42 14.56
N GLN A 114 7.00 9.80 13.89
CA GLN A 114 6.95 10.97 13.03
C GLN A 114 7.06 12.25 13.88
N GLN A 115 7.97 13.14 13.48
CA GLN A 115 8.17 14.43 14.16
C GLN A 115 7.21 15.51 13.63
N ALA A 116 6.71 15.32 12.41
CA ALA A 116 5.69 16.13 11.78
C ALA A 116 4.63 15.22 11.16
N PRO A 117 3.37 15.67 11.01
CA PRO A 117 2.34 14.89 10.33
C PRO A 117 2.81 14.44 8.93
N PRO A 118 2.79 13.14 8.62
CA PRO A 118 3.14 12.66 7.29
C PRO A 118 2.26 13.27 6.21
N GLU A 119 2.81 13.43 5.01
CA GLU A 119 2.01 13.83 3.87
C GLU A 119 0.94 12.79 3.56
N ALA A 120 -0.22 13.25 3.07
CA ALA A 120 -1.36 12.38 2.78
C ALA A 120 -0.99 11.19 1.89
N SER A 121 -0.15 11.39 0.87
CA SER A 121 0.29 10.31 -0.02
C SER A 121 1.15 9.25 0.68
N THR A 122 1.98 9.66 1.64
CA THR A 122 2.74 8.73 2.48
C THR A 122 1.83 8.01 3.47
N LEU A 123 0.84 8.70 4.03
CA LEU A 123 -0.15 8.07 4.91
C LEU A 123 -1.01 7.05 4.16
N MET A 124 -1.32 7.28 2.88
CA MET A 124 -1.98 6.28 2.02
C MET A 124 -1.15 5.00 1.89
N LEU A 125 0.17 5.10 1.74
CA LEU A 125 1.07 3.92 1.73
C LEU A 125 1.03 3.17 3.08
N PHE A 126 0.94 3.90 4.19
CA PHE A 126 0.80 3.31 5.52
C PHE A 126 -0.50 2.49 5.63
N HIS A 127 -1.65 3.04 5.24
CA HIS A 127 -2.92 2.30 5.25
C HIS A 127 -2.90 1.13 4.27
N MET A 128 -2.28 1.29 3.09
CA MET A 128 -2.08 0.20 2.15
C MET A 128 -1.27 -0.95 2.75
N GLY A 129 -0.27 -0.66 3.60
CA GLY A 129 0.48 -1.67 4.33
C GLY A 129 -0.39 -2.58 5.18
N PHE A 130 -1.31 -1.99 5.96
CA PHE A 130 -2.29 -2.78 6.73
C PHE A 130 -3.24 -3.56 5.84
N ILE A 131 -3.73 -2.97 4.74
CA ILE A 131 -4.57 -3.71 3.79
C ILE A 131 -3.82 -4.95 3.29
N VAL A 132 -2.61 -4.81 2.77
CA VAL A 132 -1.86 -5.95 2.21
C VAL A 132 -1.46 -6.96 3.28
N LEU A 133 -1.13 -6.52 4.49
CA LEU A 133 -0.77 -7.40 5.59
C LEU A 133 -1.97 -8.24 6.10
N HIS A 134 -3.19 -7.71 5.97
CA HIS A 134 -4.42 -8.35 6.45
C HIS A 134 -5.28 -8.97 5.34
N THR A 135 -4.80 -8.98 4.09
CA THR A 135 -5.55 -9.52 2.94
C THR A 135 -4.66 -10.34 2.01
N ASN A 136 -5.27 -11.30 1.32
CA ASN A 136 -4.63 -11.98 0.21
C ASN A 136 -5.00 -11.25 -1.10
N MET A 137 -4.21 -10.22 -1.46
CA MET A 137 -4.46 -9.40 -2.64
C MET A 137 -4.48 -10.21 -3.94
N ALA A 138 -3.74 -11.31 -4.03
CA ALA A 138 -3.80 -12.21 -5.18
C ALA A 138 -5.19 -12.86 -5.32
N SER A 139 -5.81 -13.25 -4.20
CA SER A 139 -7.18 -13.79 -4.19
C SER A 139 -8.20 -12.72 -4.57
N LEU A 140 -8.08 -11.51 -4.02
CA LEU A 140 -8.95 -10.37 -4.36
C LEU A 140 -8.85 -10.03 -5.85
N HIS A 141 -7.64 -9.91 -6.38
CA HIS A 141 -7.40 -9.66 -7.81
C HIS A 141 -7.89 -10.80 -8.69
N SER A 142 -7.79 -12.05 -8.25
CA SER A 142 -8.39 -13.18 -8.96
C SER A 142 -9.89 -13.02 -9.07
N VAL A 143 -10.59 -12.64 -7.99
CA VAL A 143 -12.04 -12.36 -8.05
C VAL A 143 -12.35 -11.22 -9.01
N VAL A 144 -11.64 -10.08 -8.88
CA VAL A 144 -11.81 -8.93 -9.78
C VAL A 144 -11.65 -9.34 -11.25
N ARG A 145 -10.60 -10.12 -11.56
CA ARG A 145 -10.32 -10.55 -12.94
C ARG A 145 -11.47 -11.38 -13.52
N GLU A 146 -11.98 -12.35 -12.78
CA GLU A 146 -13.06 -13.20 -13.27
C GLU A 146 -14.35 -12.40 -13.48
N PHE A 147 -14.69 -11.50 -12.55
CA PHE A 147 -15.83 -10.58 -12.73
C PHE A 147 -15.65 -9.66 -13.93
N CYS A 148 -14.46 -9.11 -14.16
CA CYS A 148 -14.18 -8.24 -15.32
C CYS A 148 -14.36 -8.94 -16.68
N ILE A 149 -14.31 -10.27 -16.74
CA ILE A 149 -14.53 -11.06 -17.96
C ILE A 149 -15.89 -11.78 -17.98
N GLY A 150 -16.79 -11.45 -17.04
CA GLY A 150 -18.13 -12.04 -16.95
C GLY A 150 -18.14 -13.51 -16.54
N LYS A 151 -17.11 -13.98 -15.83
CA LYS A 151 -17.02 -15.36 -15.33
C LYS A 151 -17.22 -15.41 -13.82
N SER A 152 -17.75 -16.53 -13.33
CA SER A 152 -17.79 -16.80 -11.89
C SER A 152 -16.37 -17.08 -11.38
N PRO A 153 -15.96 -16.50 -10.23
CA PRO A 153 -14.69 -16.85 -9.63
C PRO A 153 -14.63 -18.33 -9.21
N PRO A 154 -13.44 -18.94 -9.20
CA PRO A 154 -13.27 -20.33 -8.76
C PRO A 154 -13.82 -20.55 -7.35
N PRO A 155 -14.49 -21.69 -7.07
CA PRO A 155 -15.03 -21.99 -5.74
C PRO A 155 -13.97 -21.93 -4.64
N VAL A 156 -12.74 -22.38 -4.94
CA VAL A 156 -11.60 -22.31 -4.01
C VAL A 156 -11.28 -20.87 -3.64
N THR A 157 -11.19 -19.96 -4.62
CA THR A 157 -10.95 -18.54 -4.39
C THR A 157 -12.07 -17.93 -3.54
N MET A 158 -13.33 -18.18 -3.88
CA MET A 158 -14.47 -17.65 -3.11
C MET A 158 -14.51 -18.18 -1.67
N SER A 159 -14.17 -19.45 -1.46
CA SER A 159 -14.07 -20.03 -0.12
C SER A 159 -12.98 -19.37 0.72
N ALA A 160 -11.84 -19.02 0.10
CA ALA A 160 -10.76 -18.30 0.76
C ALA A 160 -11.19 -16.86 1.12
N ILE A 161 -11.89 -16.16 0.21
CA ILE A 161 -12.44 -14.83 0.48
C ILE A 161 -13.47 -14.85 1.61
N ARG A 162 -14.37 -15.85 1.65
CA ARG A 162 -15.35 -15.98 2.74
C ARG A 162 -14.68 -16.23 4.08
N ARG A 163 -13.69 -17.13 4.13
CA ARG A 163 -12.88 -17.35 5.35
C ARG A 163 -12.14 -16.08 5.78
N TRP A 164 -11.56 -15.34 4.84
CA TRP A 164 -10.93 -14.05 5.14
C TRP A 164 -11.95 -13.07 5.73
N ARG A 165 -13.16 -12.99 5.16
CA ARG A 165 -14.23 -12.11 5.63
C ARG A 165 -14.70 -12.42 7.05
N GLU A 166 -14.65 -13.68 7.45
CA GLU A 166 -14.98 -14.13 8.81
C GLU A 166 -13.83 -13.93 9.80
N SER A 167 -12.63 -13.55 9.34
CA SER A 167 -11.46 -13.31 10.19
C SER A 167 -11.36 -11.85 10.65
N ASP A 168 -10.67 -11.63 11.77
CA ASP A 168 -10.33 -10.29 12.27
C ASP A 168 -9.54 -9.45 11.25
N GLY A 169 -8.81 -10.12 10.35
CA GLY A 169 -8.07 -9.48 9.27
C GLY A 169 -8.96 -8.65 8.35
N CYS A 170 -10.19 -9.09 8.07
CA CYS A 170 -11.11 -8.36 7.21
C CYS A 170 -11.52 -7.01 7.85
N GLY A 171 -11.87 -7.01 9.14
CA GLY A 171 -12.25 -5.79 9.86
C GLY A 171 -11.17 -4.71 9.78
N ILE A 172 -9.92 -5.11 10.08
CA ILE A 172 -8.77 -4.20 10.04
C ILE A 172 -8.52 -3.69 8.60
N ALA A 173 -8.52 -4.57 7.60
CA ALA A 173 -8.34 -4.16 6.21
C ALA A 173 -9.42 -3.17 5.74
N LEU A 174 -10.68 -3.37 6.14
CA LEU A 174 -11.79 -2.48 5.78
C LEU A 174 -11.70 -1.11 6.44
N GLU A 175 -11.26 -1.06 7.71
CA GLU A 175 -11.03 0.20 8.41
C GLU A 175 -9.94 1.04 7.71
N HIS A 176 -8.79 0.41 7.42
CA HIS A 176 -7.70 1.10 6.72
C HIS A 176 -8.08 1.48 5.29
N ALA A 177 -8.87 0.67 4.58
CA ALA A 177 -9.42 1.02 3.28
C ALA A 177 -10.39 2.23 3.35
N ALA A 178 -11.19 2.34 4.41
CA ALA A 178 -12.06 3.50 4.64
C ALA A 178 -11.24 4.79 4.79
N GLN A 179 -10.27 4.78 5.71
CA GLN A 179 -9.38 5.90 6.01
C GLN A 179 -8.62 6.34 4.75
N LEU A 180 -8.12 5.38 3.95
CA LEU A 180 -7.44 5.66 2.69
C LEU A 180 -8.34 6.40 1.69
N LEU A 181 -9.59 5.96 1.52
CA LEU A 181 -10.54 6.62 0.62
C LEU A 181 -10.95 8.01 1.12
N GLU A 182 -11.00 8.24 2.43
CA GLU A 182 -11.25 9.56 3.02
C GLU A 182 -10.09 10.54 2.81
N LEU A 183 -8.85 10.07 2.98
CA LEU A 183 -7.65 10.85 2.65
C LEU A 183 -7.62 11.25 1.18
N SER A 184 -8.07 10.35 0.31
CA SER A 184 -8.10 10.57 -1.14
C SER A 184 -9.16 11.58 -1.56
N THR A 185 -10.31 11.64 -0.87
CA THR A 185 -11.37 12.61 -1.15
C THR A 185 -11.07 14.01 -0.59
N SER A 186 -10.32 14.08 0.51
CA SER A 186 -9.97 15.35 1.18
C SER A 186 -8.88 16.14 0.45
N ARG A 187 -8.27 15.53 -0.58
CA ARG A 187 -7.24 16.17 -1.38
C ARG A 187 -7.90 17.14 -2.36
N PRO A 188 -7.57 18.45 -2.33
CA PRO A 188 -8.10 19.39 -3.30
C PRO A 188 -7.60 18.96 -4.69
N GLY A 189 -8.49 18.42 -5.51
CA GLY A 189 -8.20 18.16 -6.91
C GLY A 189 -7.87 19.50 -7.55
N ARG A 190 -6.67 19.64 -8.14
CA ARG A 190 -6.33 20.82 -8.91
C ARG A 190 -7.30 20.87 -10.09
N PRO A 191 -8.21 21.85 -10.19
CA PRO A 191 -9.09 21.93 -11.34
C PRO A 191 -8.22 22.11 -12.58
N ALA A 192 -8.44 21.26 -13.58
CA ALA A 192 -7.85 21.42 -14.91
C ALA A 192 -8.48 22.64 -15.61
N GLN A 193 -8.16 23.85 -15.13
CA GLN A 193 -8.41 25.07 -15.87
C GLN A 193 -7.09 25.53 -16.48
N ALA A 194 -6.99 25.30 -17.79
CA ALA A 194 -5.98 25.87 -18.66
C ALA A 194 -6.22 27.38 -18.78
N THR A 195 -5.48 28.16 -17.99
CA THR A 195 -5.22 29.58 -18.29
C THR A 195 -3.73 29.74 -18.57
N PRO A 196 -3.32 30.19 -19.78
CA PRO A 196 -1.94 30.46 -20.09
C PRO A 196 -1.58 31.85 -19.56
N SER A 197 -1.33 31.97 -18.25
CA SER A 197 -0.68 33.16 -17.70
C SER A 197 0.80 32.87 -17.51
N ALA A 198 1.57 33.49 -18.39
CA ALA A 198 3.01 33.46 -18.39
C ALA A 198 3.61 34.11 -17.12
N ARG A 199 4.76 33.57 -16.71
CA ARG A 199 5.80 34.19 -15.85
C ARG A 199 5.56 34.22 -14.34
N SER A 200 5.88 33.10 -13.69
CA SER A 200 6.89 33.07 -12.61
C SER A 200 7.43 31.64 -12.44
N GLY A 201 8.75 31.49 -12.37
CA GLY A 201 9.42 30.20 -12.42
C GLY A 201 9.24 29.31 -11.18
N SER A 202 9.45 28.01 -11.41
CA SER A 202 9.78 26.97 -10.43
C SER A 202 8.67 26.49 -9.46
N GLU A 203 7.43 26.35 -9.94
CA GLU A 203 6.53 25.31 -9.43
C GLU A 203 6.46 24.23 -10.52
N GLU A 204 7.58 23.50 -10.62
CA GLU A 204 7.70 22.27 -11.39
C GLU A 204 6.46 21.41 -11.13
N ASN A 205 5.76 21.00 -12.20
CA ASN A 205 4.63 20.07 -12.13
C ASN A 205 5.04 18.84 -11.31
N LYS A 206 4.83 18.87 -9.99
CA LYS A 206 4.98 17.72 -9.10
C LYS A 206 3.86 16.78 -9.49
N GLY A 207 4.13 15.96 -10.50
CA GLY A 207 3.23 14.91 -10.96
C GLY A 207 2.75 14.11 -9.76
N GLU A 208 1.46 13.78 -9.74
CA GLU A 208 0.92 12.97 -8.66
C GLU A 208 1.70 11.65 -8.56
N ALA A 209 2.02 11.24 -7.34
CA ALA A 209 2.79 10.02 -7.17
C ALA A 209 1.92 8.82 -7.60
N PRO A 210 2.45 7.90 -8.44
CA PRO A 210 1.66 6.80 -9.01
C PRO A 210 1.05 5.87 -7.95
N HIS A 211 1.64 5.79 -6.75
CA HIS A 211 1.05 5.02 -5.64
C HIS A 211 -0.32 5.49 -5.21
N VAL A 212 -0.67 6.77 -5.41
CA VAL A 212 -1.96 7.30 -4.98
C VAL A 212 -3.08 6.55 -5.69
N ALA A 213 -2.98 6.41 -7.02
CA ALA A 213 -3.95 5.67 -7.84
C ALA A 213 -4.01 4.19 -7.45
N ILE A 214 -2.84 3.58 -7.21
CA ILE A 214 -2.69 2.20 -6.74
C ILE A 214 -3.42 1.99 -5.41
N CYS A 215 -3.14 2.84 -4.42
CA CYS A 215 -3.71 2.77 -3.08
C CYS A 215 -5.23 2.87 -3.12
N VAL A 216 -5.76 3.82 -3.90
CA VAL A 216 -7.21 3.99 -4.10
C VAL A 216 -7.81 2.72 -4.70
N TYR A 217 -7.23 2.21 -5.78
CA TYR A 217 -7.72 1.00 -6.43
C TYR A 217 -7.76 -0.20 -5.48
N LEU A 218 -6.68 -0.46 -4.73
CA LEU A 218 -6.65 -1.59 -3.79
C LEU A 218 -7.67 -1.42 -2.65
N ALA A 219 -7.85 -0.21 -2.13
CA ALA A 219 -8.85 0.05 -1.09
C ALA A 219 -10.28 -0.18 -1.61
N VAL A 220 -10.59 0.26 -2.83
CA VAL A 220 -11.88 0.03 -3.48
C VAL A 220 -12.12 -1.46 -3.68
N VAL A 221 -11.15 -2.18 -4.24
CA VAL A 221 -11.25 -3.63 -4.47
C VAL A 221 -11.44 -4.38 -3.16
N THR A 222 -10.70 -4.03 -2.12
CA THR A 222 -10.82 -4.67 -0.79
C THR A 222 -12.23 -4.53 -0.24
N ARG A 223 -12.78 -3.31 -0.27
CA ARG A 223 -14.15 -3.06 0.18
C ARG A 223 -15.18 -3.77 -0.70
N TRP A 224 -15.06 -3.65 -2.03
CA TRP A 224 -15.99 -4.27 -2.97
C TRP A 224 -16.02 -5.80 -2.80
N VAL A 225 -14.87 -6.47 -2.73
CA VAL A 225 -14.80 -7.92 -2.50
C VAL A 225 -15.46 -8.32 -1.19
N ALA A 226 -15.28 -7.54 -0.11
CA ALA A 226 -15.94 -7.80 1.16
C ALA A 226 -17.47 -7.65 1.08
N GLU A 227 -17.99 -6.75 0.24
CA GLU A 227 -19.43 -6.57 0.01
C GLU A 227 -20.06 -7.67 -0.84
N ILE A 228 -19.36 -8.18 -1.86
CA ILE A 228 -19.92 -9.27 -2.68
C ILE A 228 -19.79 -10.65 -2.02
N SER A 229 -18.93 -10.77 -1.00
CA SER A 229 -18.70 -12.02 -0.27
C SER A 229 -19.55 -12.16 0.99
N ARG A 230 -20.50 -11.25 1.23
CA ARG A 230 -21.49 -11.42 2.31
C ARG A 230 -22.35 -12.67 2.09
N PRO A 231 -22.89 -13.31 3.15
CA PRO A 231 -23.88 -14.38 3.01
C PRO A 231 -25.08 -13.93 2.16
N VAL A 232 -25.52 -12.69 2.36
CA VAL A 232 -26.45 -11.98 1.49
C VAL A 232 -25.71 -10.77 0.91
N PRO A 233 -25.25 -10.83 -0.35
CA PRO A 233 -24.49 -9.75 -0.98
C PRO A 233 -25.27 -8.44 -1.01
N ASP A 234 -24.61 -7.35 -0.58
CA ASP A 234 -25.17 -6.00 -0.70
C ASP A 234 -24.64 -5.36 -1.99
N LEU A 235 -25.33 -5.62 -3.10
CA LEU A 235 -24.92 -5.14 -4.43
C LEU A 235 -25.00 -3.61 -4.52
N ASN A 236 -25.89 -2.96 -3.76
CA ASN A 236 -26.00 -1.51 -3.75
C ASN A 236 -24.79 -0.88 -3.04
N ALA A 237 -24.39 -1.41 -1.89
CA ALA A 237 -23.17 -0.99 -1.20
C ALA A 237 -21.92 -1.27 -2.06
N ALA A 238 -21.86 -2.44 -2.71
CA ALA A 238 -20.76 -2.80 -3.60
C ALA A 238 -20.63 -1.79 -4.77
N ARG A 239 -21.74 -1.43 -5.43
CA ARG A 239 -21.76 -0.41 -6.49
C ARG A 239 -21.37 0.98 -5.98
N ALA A 240 -21.88 1.38 -4.81
CA ALA A 240 -21.52 2.67 -4.21
C ALA A 240 -20.01 2.80 -3.93
N VAL A 241 -19.37 1.70 -3.51
CA VAL A 241 -17.91 1.63 -3.33
C VAL A 241 -17.18 1.81 -4.66
N LEU A 242 -17.61 1.13 -5.73
CA LEU A 242 -17.02 1.25 -7.07
C LEU A 242 -17.18 2.67 -7.61
N ALA A 243 -18.38 3.24 -7.56
CA ALA A 243 -18.68 4.59 -8.01
C ALA A 243 -17.83 5.64 -7.28
N ARG A 244 -17.68 5.53 -5.95
CA ARG A 244 -16.78 6.40 -5.17
C ARG A 244 -15.33 6.28 -5.66
N GLY A 245 -14.86 5.06 -5.89
CA GLY A 245 -13.53 4.78 -6.42
C GLY A 245 -13.27 5.42 -7.78
N LEU A 246 -14.24 5.30 -8.70
CA LEU A 246 -14.20 5.89 -10.04
C LEU A 246 -14.03 7.41 -9.98
N VAL A 247 -14.84 8.10 -9.15
CA VAL A 247 -14.76 9.55 -8.98
C VAL A 247 -13.39 9.98 -8.46
N ILE A 248 -12.81 9.24 -7.51
CA ILE A 248 -11.48 9.55 -6.98
C ILE A 248 -10.42 9.35 -8.07
N LEU A 249 -10.41 8.20 -8.75
CA LEU A 249 -9.39 7.88 -9.76
C LEU A 249 -9.43 8.83 -10.96
N GLN A 250 -10.62 9.24 -11.41
CA GLN A 250 -10.78 10.18 -12.54
C GLN A 250 -10.28 11.60 -12.22
N ARG A 251 -10.21 11.97 -10.93
CA ARG A 251 -9.62 13.24 -10.50
C ARG A 251 -8.09 13.20 -10.50
N LEU A 252 -7.49 12.01 -10.47
CA LEU A 252 -6.04 11.85 -10.51
C LEU A 252 -5.56 12.06 -11.95
N ASN A 253 -4.58 12.95 -12.14
CA ASN A 253 -4.03 13.24 -13.46
C ASN A 253 -2.93 12.22 -13.83
N LEU A 254 -3.27 10.93 -13.82
CA LEU A 254 -2.34 9.82 -14.00
C LEU A 254 -2.86 8.78 -15.00
N LEU A 255 -2.02 8.39 -15.96
CA LEU A 255 -2.36 7.35 -16.95
C LEU A 255 -2.76 6.02 -16.29
N ILE A 256 -2.07 5.63 -15.21
CA ILE A 256 -2.39 4.41 -14.47
C ILE A 256 -3.78 4.48 -13.79
N ALA A 257 -4.20 5.67 -13.36
CA ALA A 257 -5.53 5.86 -12.74
C ALA A 257 -6.65 5.60 -13.74
N ASN A 258 -6.46 5.97 -15.02
CA ASN A 258 -7.42 5.65 -16.10
C ASN A 258 -7.54 4.13 -16.31
N GLY A 259 -6.42 3.40 -16.25
CA GLY A 259 -6.43 1.94 -16.32
C GLY A 259 -7.25 1.31 -15.18
N PHE A 260 -7.02 1.75 -13.94
CA PHE A 260 -7.79 1.29 -12.78
C PHE A 260 -9.27 1.68 -12.88
N ALA A 261 -9.59 2.90 -13.29
CA ALA A 261 -10.97 3.36 -13.47
C ALA A 261 -11.72 2.52 -14.51
N ASN A 262 -11.08 2.14 -15.61
CA ASN A 262 -11.69 1.26 -16.60
C ASN A 262 -11.97 -0.14 -16.04
N MET A 263 -11.11 -0.69 -15.19
CA MET A 263 -11.39 -1.95 -14.51
C MET A 263 -12.56 -1.84 -13.54
N LEU A 264 -12.63 -0.77 -12.74
CA LEU A 264 -13.76 -0.56 -11.82
C LEU A 264 -15.09 -0.40 -12.56
N ARG A 265 -15.10 0.25 -13.73
CA ARG A 265 -16.31 0.39 -14.56
C ARG A 265 -16.81 -0.97 -15.06
N ARG A 266 -15.90 -1.84 -15.50
CA ARG A 266 -16.25 -3.22 -15.91
C ARG A 266 -16.81 -4.04 -14.74
N LEU A 267 -16.26 -3.85 -13.53
CA LEU A 267 -16.83 -4.48 -12.34
C LEU A 267 -18.25 -3.99 -12.06
N GLU A 268 -18.50 -2.68 -12.20
CA GLU A 268 -19.81 -2.08 -11.97
C GLU A 268 -20.85 -2.61 -12.96
N GLU A 269 -20.49 -2.70 -14.26
CA GLU A 269 -21.33 -3.27 -15.32
C GLU A 269 -21.70 -4.73 -15.03
N ASN A 270 -20.72 -5.55 -14.62
CA ASN A 270 -20.89 -6.99 -14.38
C ASN A 270 -21.45 -7.33 -12.98
N CYS A 271 -21.67 -6.35 -12.10
CA CYS A 271 -22.36 -6.52 -10.81
C CYS A 271 -23.88 -6.26 -10.90
N SER A 272 -24.44 -6.26 -12.12
CA SER A 272 -25.88 -6.11 -12.42
C SER A 272 -26.57 -7.46 -12.51
#